data_AF-A0A3B0TBW2-F1
#
_entry.id   AF-A0A3B0TBW2-F1
#
_cell.length_a   1.000
_cell.length_b   1.000
_cell.length_c   1.000
_cell.angle_alpha   90.00
_cell.angle_beta   90.00
_cell.angle_gamma   90.00
#
_symmetry.space_group_name_H-M   'P 1'
#
loop_
_entity.id
_entity.type
_entity.pdbx_description
1 polymer ?
#
loop_
_entity_poly.entity_id
_entity_poly.type
_entity_poly.pdbx_seq_one_letter_code
_entity_poly.pdbx_strand_id
1 'polypeptide(L)'
;MAAVTVAGVAVVADPASIWPFLLIAAYGSLAFPMYSLAVSMVNDAIPQNQLVAAAAGVVFIYGAGSVVGPIGVSVLMDVIGPAGYFWGLAASFLPLAGYALARILFTTRPMQRRFVSLPFRSSTAVALLAEPSEEEE
;
A
#
# COMPACT_ATOMS: atom_id res chain seq x y z
N MET A 1 10.99 -13.62 -6.53
CA MET A 1 12.38 -13.17 -6.32
C MET A 1 13.30 -13.54 -7.49
N ALA A 2 13.34 -14.79 -7.97
CA ALA A 2 14.14 -15.16 -9.15
C ALA A 2 13.61 -14.63 -10.51
N ALA A 3 12.30 -14.40 -10.64
CA ALA A 3 11.72 -13.88 -11.90
C ALA A 3 12.04 -12.39 -12.16
N VAL A 4 12.31 -11.62 -11.11
CA VAL A 4 12.57 -10.17 -11.22
C VAL A 4 14.02 -9.91 -11.66
N THR A 5 14.95 -10.78 -11.25
CA THR A 5 16.37 -10.66 -11.62
C THR A 5 16.65 -11.11 -13.05
N VAL A 6 15.91 -12.09 -13.59
CA VAL A 6 16.06 -12.54 -14.99
C VAL A 6 15.54 -11.51 -15.99
N ALA A 7 14.49 -10.75 -15.63
CA ALA A 7 13.90 -9.75 -16.52
C ALA A 7 14.79 -8.50 -16.70
N GLY A 8 15.62 -8.15 -15.71
CA GLY A 8 16.57 -7.03 -15.81
C GLY A 8 17.69 -7.25 -16.84
N VAL A 9 18.02 -8.52 -17.15
CA VAL A 9 19.05 -8.86 -18.15
C VAL A 9 18.49 -8.84 -19.59
N ALA A 10 17.18 -9.02 -19.77
CA ALA A 10 16.55 -9.03 -21.10
C ALA A 10 16.30 -7.63 -21.69
N VAL A 11 16.35 -6.57 -20.87
CA VAL A 11 16.09 -5.17 -21.28
C VAL A 11 17.25 -4.58 -22.11
N VAL A 12 18.43 -5.20 -22.11
CA VAL A 12 19.58 -4.73 -22.91
C VAL A 12 19.41 -5.01 -24.41
N ALA A 13 18.40 -5.78 -24.84
CA ALA A 13 18.39 -6.34 -26.20
C ALA A 13 17.64 -5.53 -27.28
N ASP A 14 16.57 -4.77 -27.01
CA ASP A 14 15.89 -4.02 -28.10
C ASP A 14 14.81 -3.01 -27.61
N PRO A 15 14.83 -1.72 -28.02
CA PRO A 15 13.74 -0.78 -27.78
C PRO A 15 12.41 -1.15 -28.46
N ALA A 16 12.42 -2.06 -29.44
CA ALA A 16 11.21 -2.59 -30.08
C ALA A 16 10.56 -3.76 -29.31
N SER A 17 11.12 -4.14 -28.16
CA SER A 17 10.66 -5.28 -27.37
C SER A 17 9.41 -4.96 -26.54
N ILE A 18 8.48 -5.91 -26.43
CA ILE A 18 7.26 -5.77 -25.62
C ILE A 18 7.51 -5.93 -24.11
N TRP A 19 8.64 -6.52 -23.73
CA TRP A 19 8.95 -6.86 -22.34
C TRP A 19 8.95 -5.68 -21.35
N PRO A 20 9.53 -4.51 -21.67
CA PRO A 20 9.45 -3.31 -20.83
C PRO A 20 8.01 -2.91 -20.48
N PHE A 21 7.10 -2.98 -21.46
CA PHE A 21 5.70 -2.60 -21.28
C PHE A 21 4.97 -3.57 -20.37
N LEU A 22 5.22 -4.88 -20.49
CA LEU A 22 4.63 -5.89 -19.60
C LEU A 22 5.12 -5.71 -18.15
N LEU A 23 6.40 -5.38 -17.96
CA LEU A 23 6.95 -5.13 -16.63
C LEU A 23 6.34 -3.88 -15.98
N ILE A 24 6.17 -2.79 -16.74
CA ILE A 24 5.51 -1.57 -16.26
C ILE A 24 4.03 -1.83 -15.97
N ALA A 25 3.34 -2.61 -16.80
CA ALA A 25 1.94 -2.99 -16.57
C ALA A 25 1.79 -3.83 -15.29
N ALA A 26 2.68 -4.80 -15.07
CA ALA A 26 2.72 -5.59 -13.84
C ALA A 26 3.05 -4.72 -12.61
N TYR A 27 3.99 -3.78 -12.74
CA TYR A 27 4.29 -2.82 -11.68
C TYR A 27 3.07 -1.97 -11.34
N GLY A 28 2.39 -1.42 -12.36
CA GLY A 28 1.21 -0.59 -12.20
C GLY A 28 0.06 -1.31 -11.51
N SER A 29 -0.20 -2.58 -11.87
CA SER A 29 -1.27 -3.36 -11.25
C SER A 29 -1.02 -3.64 -9.76
N LEU A 30 0.24 -3.86 -9.37
CA LEU A 30 0.63 -4.00 -7.96
C LEU A 30 0.60 -2.66 -7.21
N ALA A 31 0.96 -1.56 -7.88
CA ALA A 31 0.99 -0.22 -7.28
C ALA A 31 -0.42 0.34 -7.02
N PHE A 32 -1.39 0.01 -7.87
CA PHE A 32 -2.75 0.58 -7.81
C PHE A 32 -3.47 0.42 -6.46
N PRO A 33 -3.53 -0.77 -5.83
CA PRO A 33 -4.22 -0.94 -4.54
C PRO A 33 -3.40 -0.45 -3.33
N MET A 34 -2.11 -0.13 -3.50
CA MET A 34 -1.19 0.13 -2.39
C MET A 34 -1.60 1.31 -1.52
N TYR A 35 -1.99 2.42 -2.16
CA TYR A 35 -2.39 3.62 -1.43
C TYR A 35 -3.64 3.35 -0.58
N SER A 36 -4.64 2.68 -1.14
CA SER A 36 -5.86 2.32 -0.42
C SER A 36 -5.58 1.41 0.77
N LEU A 37 -4.69 0.43 0.61
CA LEU A 37 -4.28 -0.46 1.70
C LEU A 37 -3.52 0.28 2.80
N ALA A 38 -2.60 1.17 2.43
CA ALA A 38 -1.84 1.96 3.41
C ALA A 38 -2.77 2.87 4.22
N VAL A 39 -3.71 3.55 3.56
CA VAL A 39 -4.67 4.43 4.23
C VAL A 39 -5.62 3.62 5.13
N SER A 40 -6.11 2.46 4.69
CA SER A 40 -6.97 1.63 5.56
C SER A 40 -6.22 1.15 6.80
N MET A 41 -4.95 0.75 6.65
CA MET A 41 -4.11 0.33 7.78
C MET A 41 -3.87 1.46 8.79
N VAL A 42 -3.70 2.69 8.31
CA VAL A 42 -3.55 3.87 9.17
C VAL A 42 -4.88 4.21 9.84
N ASN A 43 -5.99 4.16 9.10
CA ASN A 43 -7.32 4.45 9.63
C ASN A 43 -7.75 3.46 10.72
N ASP A 44 -7.41 2.17 10.59
CA ASP A 44 -7.74 1.14 11.58
C ASP A 44 -6.96 1.28 12.90
N ALA A 45 -5.82 1.98 12.88
CA ALA A 45 -4.91 2.09 14.01
C ALA A 45 -5.09 3.39 14.84
N ILE A 46 -5.85 4.38 14.34
CA ILE A 46 -5.83 5.74 14.89
C ILE A 46 -7.18 6.13 15.53
N PRO A 47 -7.18 6.67 16.77
CA PRO A 47 -8.38 7.17 17.42
C PRO A 47 -8.96 8.40 16.70
N GLN A 48 -10.29 8.54 16.74
CA GLN A 48 -11.05 9.54 15.97
C GLN A 48 -10.54 10.98 16.14
N ASN A 49 -10.02 11.35 17.32
CA ASN A 49 -9.53 12.71 17.56
C ASN A 49 -8.20 13.06 16.87
N GLN A 50 -7.47 12.09 16.30
CA GLN A 50 -6.20 12.33 15.61
C GLN A 50 -6.24 12.00 14.11
N LEU A 51 -7.39 11.60 13.56
CA LEU A 51 -7.51 11.18 12.16
C LEU A 51 -7.03 12.26 11.17
N VAL A 52 -7.37 13.53 11.43
CA VAL A 52 -6.99 14.65 10.55
C VAL A 52 -5.47 14.87 10.54
N ALA A 53 -4.84 14.85 11.72
CA ALA A 53 -3.38 15.00 11.84
C ALA A 53 -2.63 13.83 11.19
N ALA A 54 -3.16 12.61 11.34
CA ALA A 54 -2.59 11.42 10.73
C ALA A 54 -2.71 11.41 9.21
N ALA A 55 -3.88 11.78 8.68
CA ALA A 55 -4.10 11.89 7.24
C ALA A 55 -3.14 12.90 6.60
N ALA A 56 -2.92 14.05 7.25
CA ALA A 56 -1.93 15.03 6.81
C ALA A 56 -0.50 14.45 6.78
N GLY A 57 -0.13 13.66 7.78
CA GLY A 57 1.16 12.96 7.83
C GLY A 57 1.34 11.97 6.67
N VAL A 58 0.32 11.16 6.36
CA VAL A 58 0.35 10.21 5.24
C VAL A 58 0.54 10.93 3.90
N VAL A 59 -0.19 12.02 3.68
CA VAL A 59 -0.06 12.83 2.44
C VAL A 59 1.32 13.49 2.36
N PHE A 60 1.85 14.00 3.47
CA PHE A 60 3.19 14.60 3.51
C PHE A 60 4.27 13.58 3.12
N ILE A 61 4.22 12.37 3.70
CA ILE A 61 5.17 11.29 3.37
C ILE A 61 5.04 10.88 1.90
N TYR A 62 3.82 10.81 1.37
CA TYR A 62 3.59 10.53 -0.05
C TYR A 62 4.21 11.61 -0.94
N GLY A 63 4.02 12.89 -0.60
CA GLY A 63 4.65 14.02 -1.28
C GLY A 63 6.17 13.94 -1.25
N ALA A 64 6.76 13.72 -0.06
CA ALA A 64 8.21 13.57 0.08
C ALA A 64 8.76 12.40 -0.76
N GLY A 65 8.09 11.25 -0.74
CA GLY A 65 8.43 10.09 -1.56
C GLY A 65 8.35 10.37 -3.06
N SER A 66 7.37 11.16 -3.50
CA SER A 66 7.21 11.55 -4.91
C SER A 66 8.33 12.45 -5.43
N VAL A 67 9.02 13.19 -4.55
CA VAL A 67 10.19 13.99 -4.89
C VAL A 67 11.45 13.14 -4.87
N VAL A 68 11.64 12.34 -3.81
CA VAL A 68 12.84 11.52 -3.63
C VAL A 68 12.92 10.40 -4.66
N GLY A 69 11.79 9.81 -5.05
CA GLY A 69 11.72 8.67 -5.98
C GLY A 69 12.38 8.96 -7.34
N PRO A 70 11.89 9.95 -8.12
CA PRO A 70 12.47 10.28 -9.42
C PRO A 70 13.93 10.71 -9.34
N ILE A 71 14.33 11.44 -8.29
CA ILE A 71 15.73 11.84 -8.09
C ILE A 71 16.62 10.61 -7.91
N GLY A 72 16.22 9.67 -7.04
CA GLY A 72 16.96 8.43 -6.83
C GLY A 72 17.04 7.56 -8.08
N VAL A 73 15.94 7.44 -8.83
CA VAL A 73 15.91 6.70 -10.09
C VAL A 73 16.76 7.38 -11.16
N SER A 74 16.72 8.72 -11.25
CA SER A 74 17.56 9.49 -12.18
C SER A 74 19.04 9.23 -11.94
N VAL A 75 19.49 9.29 -10.69
CA VAL A 75 20.89 8.97 -10.34
C VAL A 75 21.25 7.53 -10.68
N LEU A 76 20.34 6.58 -10.46
CA LEU A 76 20.53 5.18 -10.85
C LEU A 76 20.69 5.01 -12.36
N MET A 77 19.92 5.78 -13.13
CA MET A 77 19.99 5.77 -14.60
C MET A 77 21.28 6.41 -15.11
N ASP A 78 21.83 7.41 -14.41
CA ASP A 78 23.12 8.01 -14.76
C ASP A 78 24.29 7.04 -14.56
N VAL A 79 24.24 6.17 -13.54
CA VAL A 79 25.34 5.24 -13.22
C VAL A 79 25.27 3.94 -14.01
N ILE A 80 24.09 3.32 -14.12
CA ILE A 80 23.90 1.98 -14.68
C ILE A 80 23.28 2.04 -16.10
N GLY A 81 22.94 3.24 -16.57
CA GLY A 81 22.26 3.45 -17.84
C GLY A 81 20.75 3.18 -17.76
N PRO A 82 20.07 2.99 -18.91
CA PRO A 82 18.61 2.85 -18.97
C PRO A 82 18.03 1.71 -18.11
N ALA A 83 18.82 0.67 -17.84
CA ALA A 83 18.44 -0.43 -16.96
C ALA A 83 18.23 0.00 -15.50
N GLY A 84 18.82 1.14 -15.08
CA GLY A 84 18.67 1.71 -13.74
C GLY A 84 17.20 2.00 -13.37
N TYR A 85 16.34 2.28 -14.35
CA TYR A 85 14.91 2.48 -14.13
C TYR A 85 14.24 1.24 -13.52
N PHE A 86 14.50 0.05 -14.07
CA PHE A 86 13.90 -1.20 -13.61
C PHE A 86 14.45 -1.63 -12.26
N TRP A 87 15.73 -1.38 -11.98
CA TRP A 87 16.31 -1.55 -10.66
C TRP A 87 15.65 -0.63 -9.63
N GLY A 88 15.37 0.62 -9.99
CA GLY A 88 14.62 1.55 -9.16
C GLY A 88 13.20 1.07 -8.85
N LEU A 89 12.49 0.54 -9.85
CA LEU A 89 11.16 -0.06 -9.66
C LEU A 89 11.21 -1.27 -8.71
N ALA A 90 12.18 -2.16 -8.89
CA ALA A 90 12.35 -3.32 -8.01
C ALA A 90 12.70 -2.91 -6.57
N ALA A 91 13.56 -1.90 -6.41
CA ALA A 91 13.91 -1.34 -5.12
C ALA A 91 12.69 -0.71 -4.40
N SER A 92 11.74 -0.15 -5.15
CA SER A 92 10.56 0.50 -4.56
C SER A 92 9.64 -0.48 -3.82
N PHE A 93 9.55 -1.74 -4.28
CA PHE A 93 8.76 -2.77 -3.60
C PHE A 93 9.52 -3.49 -2.48
N LEU A 94 10.82 -3.31 -2.38
CA LEU A 94 11.68 -4.04 -1.45
C LEU A 94 11.37 -3.74 0.04
N PRO A 95 11.18 -2.47 0.46
CA PRO A 95 10.79 -2.14 1.82
C PRO A 95 9.44 -2.74 2.20
N LEU A 96 8.48 -2.70 1.27
CA LEU A 96 7.15 -3.25 1.47
C LEU A 96 7.19 -4.77 1.57
N ALA A 97 7.91 -5.45 0.68
CA ALA A 97 8.06 -6.90 0.71
C ALA A 97 8.74 -7.34 2.02
N GLY A 98 9.76 -6.59 2.46
CA GLY A 98 10.41 -6.80 3.75
C GLY A 98 9.45 -6.63 4.93
N TYR A 99 8.65 -5.57 4.94
CA TYR A 99 7.63 -5.34 5.97
C TYR A 99 6.55 -6.42 5.97
N ALA A 100 6.05 -6.82 4.78
CA ALA A 100 5.05 -7.87 4.65
C ALA A 100 5.59 -9.21 5.16
N LEU A 101 6.83 -9.56 4.82
CA LEU A 101 7.48 -10.77 5.29
C LEU A 101 7.71 -10.73 6.80
N ALA A 102 8.23 -9.62 7.33
CA ALA A 102 8.40 -9.42 8.77
C ALA A 102 7.06 -9.53 9.51
N ARG A 103 5.99 -8.93 8.98
CA ARG A 103 4.65 -9.04 9.55
C ARG A 103 4.15 -10.48 9.57
N ILE A 104 4.33 -11.25 8.50
CA ILE A 104 3.92 -12.66 8.44
C ILE A 104 4.72 -13.50 9.45
N LEU A 105 6.03 -13.25 9.57
CA LEU A 105 6.91 -14.03 10.44
C LEU A 105 6.74 -13.70 11.92
N PHE A 106 6.44 -12.43 12.26
CA PHE A 106 6.45 -11.95 13.65
C PHE A 106 5.07 -11.60 14.21
N THR A 107 3.98 -11.66 13.43
CA THR A 107 2.62 -11.35 13.91
C THR A 107 1.78 -12.61 14.14
N THR A 108 1.53 -12.94 15.41
CA THR A 108 0.41 -13.82 15.81
C THR A 108 -0.88 -13.04 15.67
N ARG A 109 -1.80 -13.48 14.80
CA ARG A 109 -3.07 -12.78 14.58
C ARG A 109 -3.92 -12.83 15.86
N PRO A 110 -4.36 -11.70 16.44
CA PRO A 110 -5.35 -11.72 17.49
C PRO A 110 -6.66 -12.29 16.93
N MET A 111 -7.36 -13.08 17.77
CA MET A 111 -8.59 -13.81 17.47
C MET A 111 -9.55 -12.95 16.64
N GLN A 112 -9.99 -13.45 15.48
CA GLN A 112 -11.00 -12.78 14.65
C GLN A 112 -12.16 -12.36 15.56
N ARG A 113 -12.44 -11.05 15.64
CA ARG A 113 -13.62 -10.57 16.37
C ARG A 113 -14.82 -11.29 15.79
N ARG A 114 -15.59 -11.97 16.66
CA ARG A 114 -16.76 -12.76 16.30
C ARG A 114 -17.63 -11.92 15.37
N PHE A 115 -17.78 -12.39 14.13
CA PHE A 115 -18.50 -11.67 13.09
C PHE A 115 -19.97 -11.55 13.54
N VAL A 116 -20.36 -10.38 14.01
CA VAL A 116 -21.77 -10.06 14.28
C VAL A 116 -22.32 -9.55 12.97
N SER A 117 -23.10 -10.39 12.29
CA SER A 117 -23.82 -10.02 11.07
C SER A 117 -24.87 -8.96 11.43
N LEU A 118 -24.49 -7.68 11.34
CA LEU A 118 -25.45 -6.59 11.30
C LEU A 118 -26.18 -6.69 9.95
N PRO A 119 -27.51 -6.77 9.91
CA PRO A 119 -28.24 -6.75 8.66
C PRO A 119 -27.89 -5.47 7.90
N PHE A 120 -27.75 -5.56 6.58
CA PHE A 120 -27.22 -4.54 5.65
C PHE A 120 -27.97 -3.18 5.66
N ARG A 121 -28.92 -2.97 6.57
CA ARG A 121 -29.81 -1.79 6.69
C ARG A 121 -29.94 -1.21 8.10
N SER A 122 -29.18 -1.65 9.11
CA SER A 122 -29.35 -1.17 10.50
C SER A 122 -28.46 0.02 10.89
N SER A 123 -28.18 0.97 9.98
CA SER A 123 -27.30 2.12 10.32
C SER A 123 -28.03 3.29 10.99
N THR A 124 -29.36 3.34 10.96
CA THR A 124 -30.11 4.46 11.58
C THR A 124 -31.30 3.99 12.40
N ALA A 125 -32.04 2.98 11.93
CA ALA A 125 -33.21 2.47 12.65
C ALA A 125 -32.87 1.80 13.99
N VAL A 126 -31.75 1.09 14.11
CA VAL A 126 -31.34 0.43 15.37
C VAL A 126 -30.73 1.43 16.36
N ALA A 127 -30.09 2.49 15.89
CA ALA A 127 -29.60 3.57 16.75
C ALA A 127 -30.75 4.39 17.36
N LEU A 128 -31.84 4.58 16.60
CA LEU A 128 -33.07 5.23 17.08
C LEU A 128 -33.90 4.35 18.02
N LEU A 129 -33.87 3.01 17.85
CA LEU A 129 -34.54 2.07 18.75
C LEU A 129 -33.74 1.78 20.04
N ALA A 130 -32.48 2.23 20.10
CA ALA A 130 -31.63 2.12 21.28
C ALA A 130 -31.67 3.37 22.16
N GLU A 131 -32.61 4.30 21.94
CA GLU A 131 -32.90 5.34 22.91
C GLU A 131 -33.33 4.68 24.23
N PRO A 132 -32.70 5.04 25.36
CA PRO A 132 -32.97 4.40 26.63
C PRO A 132 -34.37 4.82 27.09
N SER A 133 -35.23 3.84 27.38
CA SER A 133 -36.37 4.07 28.26
C SER A 133 -35.81 4.40 29.66
N GLU A 134 -35.60 5.68 29.91
CA GLU A 134 -35.59 6.19 31.28
C GLU A 134 -37.00 6.03 31.87
N GLU A 135 -37.03 5.69 33.16
CA GLU A 135 -38.15 5.74 34.10
C GLU A 135 -39.26 4.69 33.92
N GLU A 136 -39.36 3.76 34.88
CA GLU A 136 -40.35 3.87 35.96
C GLU A 136 -40.11 2.79 37.04
N GLU A 137 -39.91 3.30 38.26
CA GLU A 137 -40.03 2.75 39.64
C GLU A 137 -40.07 1.23 39.91
#